data_AF-A0AA39P5F4-F1
#
_entry.id   AF-A0AA39P5F4-F1
#
_cell.length_a   1.000
_cell.length_b   1.000
_cell.length_c   1.000
_cell.angle_alpha   90.00
_cell.angle_beta   90.00
_cell.angle_gamma   90.00
#
_symmetry.space_group_name_H-M   'P 1'
#
loop_
_entity.id
_entity.type
_entity.pdbx_description
1 polymer ?
#
loop_
_entity_poly.entity_id
_entity_poly.type
_entity_poly.pdbx_seq_one_letter_code
_entity_poly.pdbx_strand_id
1 'polypeptide(L)'
;IFWDDALTNDKINLLCGVYKIETGRRNGNEPQCSFVSWFPKPAAWETSGLNIGFWSSDCKSWYQGRLNEINSPNPVLWTTNQWRH
;
A
#
# COMPACT_ATOMS: atom_id res chain seq x y z
N ILE A 1 19.79 13.57 -19.10
CA ILE A 1 18.39 13.29 -19.47
C ILE A 1 18.09 11.88 -18.93
N PHE A 2 17.58 11.76 -17.71
CA PHE A 2 17.25 10.47 -17.07
C PHE A 2 15.75 10.23 -17.24
N TRP A 3 15.36 9.51 -18.29
CA TRP A 3 13.96 9.39 -18.71
C TRP A 3 13.44 7.94 -18.71
N ASP A 4 13.95 7.04 -17.85
CA ASP A 4 13.43 5.65 -17.83
C ASP A 4 13.34 4.95 -16.46
N ASP A 5 13.64 5.62 -15.34
CA ASP A 5 13.57 4.97 -14.00
C ASP A 5 12.26 5.23 -13.25
N ALA A 6 11.24 5.80 -13.90
CA ALA A 6 9.94 6.00 -13.26
C ALA A 6 9.22 4.65 -13.15
N LEU A 7 9.03 4.20 -11.91
CA LEU A 7 8.33 2.95 -11.64
C LEU A 7 6.87 3.06 -12.10
N THR A 8 6.44 2.19 -13.02
CA THR A 8 5.04 2.18 -13.48
C THR A 8 4.11 1.80 -12.33
N ASN A 9 2.84 2.21 -12.41
CA ASN A 9 1.86 1.89 -11.37
C ASN A 9 1.71 0.37 -11.15
N ASP A 10 1.88 -0.45 -12.19
CA ASP A 10 1.82 -1.91 -12.06
C ASP A 10 3.02 -2.48 -11.30
N LYS A 11 4.22 -1.93 -11.54
CA LYS A 11 5.41 -2.30 -10.77
C LYS A 11 5.28 -1.85 -9.32
N ILE A 12 4.72 -0.66 -9.06
CA ILE A 12 4.37 -0.20 -7.71
C ILE A 12 3.37 -1.17 -7.05
N ASN A 13 2.32 -1.55 -7.77
CA ASN A 13 1.31 -2.49 -7.25
C ASN A 13 1.93 -3.83 -6.87
N LEU A 14 2.85 -4.33 -7.70
CA LEU A 14 3.58 -5.57 -7.43
C LEU A 14 4.45 -5.44 -6.18
N LEU A 15 5.27 -4.39 -6.08
CA LEU A 15 6.16 -4.18 -4.92
C LEU A 15 5.39 -3.97 -3.62
N CYS A 16 4.28 -3.24 -3.66
CA CYS A 16 3.45 -2.98 -2.47
C CYS A 16 2.53 -4.17 -2.11
N GLY A 17 2.50 -5.22 -2.94
CA GLY A 17 1.64 -6.39 -2.72
C GLY A 17 0.16 -6.03 -2.77
N VAL A 18 -0.28 -5.36 -3.83
CA VAL A 18 -1.67 -4.93 -4.02
C VAL A 18 -2.51 -6.07 -4.60
N TYR A 19 -3.64 -6.35 -3.96
CA TYR A 19 -4.67 -7.27 -4.42
C TYR A 19 -5.94 -6.51 -4.80
N LYS A 20 -6.58 -6.94 -5.88
CA LYS A 20 -7.92 -6.51 -6.27
C LYS A 20 -8.93 -7.51 -5.71
N ILE A 21 -9.80 -7.06 -4.83
CA ILE A 21 -10.87 -7.87 -4.25
C ILE A 21 -12.22 -7.41 -4.79
N GLU A 22 -13.08 -8.34 -5.17
CA GLU A 22 -14.45 -8.04 -5.57
C GLU A 22 -15.30 -7.87 -4.30
N THR A 23 -15.90 -6.70 -4.13
CA THR A 23 -16.72 -6.36 -2.95
C THR A 23 -18.21 -6.39 -3.21
N GLY A 24 -18.62 -6.69 -4.45
CA GLY A 24 -20.03 -6.81 -4.84
C GLY A 24 -20.28 -6.39 -6.28
N ARG A 25 -21.55 -6.24 -6.65
CA ARG A 25 -21.98 -5.69 -7.94
C ARG A 25 -22.85 -4.47 -7.69
N ARG A 26 -22.52 -3.34 -8.33
CA ARG A 26 -23.42 -2.17 -8.33
C ARG A 26 -24.44 -2.37 -9.46
N ASN A 27 -25.72 -2.11 -9.17
CA ASN A 27 -26.89 -2.24 -10.05
C ASN A 27 -26.57 -2.24 -11.56
N GLY A 28 -26.35 -3.44 -12.12
CA GLY A 28 -26.47 -3.67 -13.56
C GLY A 28 -25.21 -3.75 -14.43
N ASN A 29 -24.05 -4.21 -13.93
CA ASN A 29 -23.14 -5.17 -14.62
C ASN A 29 -21.65 -5.03 -14.26
N GLU A 30 -21.22 -3.97 -13.59
CA GLU A 30 -19.79 -3.82 -13.22
C GLU A 30 -19.49 -4.31 -11.78
N PRO A 31 -18.47 -5.17 -11.60
CA PRO A 31 -18.05 -5.60 -10.27
C PRO A 31 -17.43 -4.43 -9.52
N GLN A 32 -17.98 -4.12 -8.35
CA GLN A 32 -17.34 -3.21 -7.41
C GLN A 32 -16.09 -3.90 -6.88
N CYS A 33 -14.95 -3.24 -7.01
CA CYS A 33 -13.68 -3.77 -6.55
C CYS A 33 -13.05 -2.83 -5.53
N SER A 34 -12.45 -3.39 -4.49
CA SER A 34 -11.54 -2.68 -3.61
C SER A 34 -10.11 -3.12 -3.87
N PHE A 35 -9.17 -2.20 -3.67
CA PHE A 35 -7.75 -2.48 -3.73
C PHE A 35 -7.21 -2.48 -2.30
N VAL A 36 -6.57 -3.59 -1.91
CA VAL A 36 -5.96 -3.76 -0.60
C VAL A 36 -4.49 -4.12 -0.76
N SER A 37 -3.62 -3.73 0.16
CA SER A 37 -2.16 -3.95 0.02
C SER A 37 -1.46 -4.27 1.33
N TRP A 38 -0.31 -4.94 1.22
CA TRP A 38 0.55 -5.26 2.37
C TRP A 38 1.31 -4.04 2.86
N PHE A 39 1.79 -3.21 1.93
CA PHE A 39 2.52 -1.98 2.19
C PHE A 39 1.81 -0.77 1.57
N PRO A 40 2.02 0.44 2.10
CA PRO A 40 1.48 1.66 1.51
C PRO A 40 2.13 1.92 0.15
N LYS A 41 1.36 2.53 -0.74
CA LYS A 41 1.88 3.08 -2.00
C LYS A 41 2.69 4.35 -1.74
N PRO A 42 3.59 4.77 -2.65
CA PRO A 42 4.37 6.00 -2.49
C PRO A 42 3.53 7.22 -2.11
N ALA A 43 2.38 7.42 -2.77
CA ALA A 43 1.48 8.54 -2.48
C ALA A 43 0.91 8.55 -1.05
N ALA A 44 0.74 7.38 -0.40
CA ALA A 44 0.31 7.32 1.00
C ALA A 44 1.49 7.48 1.97
N TRP A 45 2.67 6.97 1.59
CA TRP A 45 3.90 7.15 2.36
C TRP A 45 4.32 8.63 2.42
N GLU A 46 4.20 9.34 1.30
CA GLU A 46 4.53 10.77 1.19
C GLU A 46 3.78 11.64 2.19
N THR A 47 2.55 11.28 2.54
CA THR A 47 1.69 12.01 3.48
C THR A 47 1.76 11.49 4.92
N SER A 48 2.53 10.43 5.19
CA SER A 48 2.53 9.72 6.50
C SER A 48 3.29 10.42 7.63
N GLY A 49 4.03 11.50 7.34
CA GLY A 49 4.97 12.12 8.29
C GLY A 49 6.28 11.34 8.48
N LEU A 50 6.37 10.10 8.01
CA LEU A 50 7.61 9.30 7.99
C LEU A 50 8.49 9.61 6.77
N ASN A 51 7.94 10.27 5.75
CA ASN A 51 8.68 10.71 4.58
C ASN A 51 9.50 11.99 4.85
N ILE A 52 10.57 11.87 5.64
CA ILE A 52 11.45 13.00 6.02
C ILE A 52 12.75 13.08 5.19
N GLY A 53 12.81 12.37 4.07
CA GLY A 53 13.95 12.37 3.15
C GLY A 53 15.08 11.39 3.50
N PHE A 54 14.98 10.65 4.60
CA PHE A 54 15.90 9.55 4.96
C PHE A 54 15.19 8.48 5.80
N TRP A 55 15.81 7.30 5.91
CA TRP A 55 15.29 6.20 6.73
C TRP A 55 15.60 6.43 8.21
N SER A 56 14.62 6.96 8.95
CA SER A 56 14.75 7.23 10.38
C SER A 56 14.53 5.99 11.26
N SER A 57 14.81 6.13 12.56
CA SER A 57 14.46 5.10 13.54
C SER A 57 12.95 4.83 13.57
N ASP A 58 12.13 5.85 13.32
CA ASP A 58 10.67 5.73 13.26
C ASP A 58 10.24 4.95 12.01
N CYS A 59 10.88 5.19 10.85
CA CYS A 59 10.67 4.38 9.64
C CYS A 59 10.95 2.91 9.90
N LYS A 60 12.07 2.62 10.58
CA LYS A 60 12.45 1.25 10.96
C LYS A 60 11.41 0.62 11.90
N SER A 61 11.00 1.35 12.93
CA SER A 61 10.04 0.88 13.93
C SER A 61 8.68 0.58 13.30
N TRP A 62 8.20 1.48 12.42
CA TRP A 62 6.98 1.28 11.64
C TRP A 62 7.08 0.04 10.75
N TYR A 63 8.18 -0.13 10.02
CA TYR A 63 8.36 -1.27 9.12
C TYR A 63 8.41 -2.60 9.88
N GLN A 64 9.12 -2.65 11.01
CA GLN A 64 9.15 -3.82 11.88
C GLN A 64 7.76 -4.14 12.44
N GLY A 65 7.03 -3.12 12.90
CA GLY A 65 5.65 -3.28 13.38
C GLY A 65 4.75 -3.86 12.30
N ARG A 66 4.83 -3.32 11.08
CA ARG A 66 4.05 -3.82 9.95
C ARG A 66 4.40 -5.26 9.57
N LEU A 67 5.68 -5.63 9.57
CA LEU A 67 6.09 -7.01 9.34
C LEU A 67 5.54 -7.96 10.41
N ASN A 68 5.50 -7.54 11.68
CA ASN A 68 4.92 -8.36 12.74
C ASN A 68 3.42 -8.58 12.54
N GLU A 69 2.68 -7.55 12.11
CA GLU A 69 1.26 -7.67 11.76
C GLU A 69 1.04 -8.65 10.58
N ILE A 70 1.86 -8.53 9.54
CA ILE A 70 1.80 -9.41 8.36
C ILE A 70 2.10 -10.87 8.72
N ASN A 71 2.99 -11.10 9.68
CA ASN A 71 3.34 -12.45 10.15
C ASN A 71 2.43 -12.96 11.27
N SER A 72 1.42 -12.18 11.68
CA SER A 72 0.47 -12.60 12.70
C SER A 72 -0.50 -13.66 12.15
N PRO A 73 -1.19 -14.44 13.00
CA PRO A 73 -2.13 -15.47 12.54
C PRO A 73 -3.28 -14.93 11.68
N ASN A 74 -3.63 -13.65 11.82
CA ASN A 74 -4.73 -13.00 11.09
C ASN A 74 -4.24 -11.69 10.47
N PRO A 75 -3.44 -11.76 9.39
CA PRO A 75 -2.83 -10.58 8.81
C PRO A 75 -3.88 -9.74 8.07
N VAL A 76 -3.81 -8.42 8.26
CA VAL A 76 -4.81 -7.48 7.70
C VAL A 76 -4.20 -6.66 6.56
N LEU A 77 -4.71 -6.88 5.35
CA LEU A 77 -4.47 -6.03 4.20
C LEU A 77 -5.27 -4.73 4.34
N TRP A 78 -4.66 -3.60 3.99
CA TRP A 78 -5.28 -2.29 4.13
C TRP A 78 -5.65 -1.69 2.78
N THR A 79 -6.80 -1.02 2.73
CA THR A 79 -7.25 -0.21 1.60
C THR A 79 -6.44 1.08 1.51
N THR A 80 -6.51 1.76 0.36
CA THR A 80 -5.87 3.08 0.17
C THR A 80 -6.29 4.11 1.23
N ASN A 81 -7.54 4.08 1.69
CA ASN A 81 -8.02 5.01 2.71
C ASN A 81 -7.49 4.68 4.11
N GLN A 82 -7.28 3.40 4.42
CA GLN A 82 -6.70 2.98 5.71
C GLN A 82 -5.21 3.33 5.82
N TRP A 83 -4.52 3.47 4.68
CA TRP A 83 -3.14 3.96 4.65
C TRP A 83 -3.01 5.47 4.79
N ARG A 84 -4.10 6.22 4.59
CA ARG A 84 -4.12 7.67 4.75
C ARG A 84 -4.49 7.96 6.20
N HIS A 85 -3.58 8.60 6.93
CA HIS A 85 -3.86 9.16 8.25
C HIS A 85 -4.47 10.54 8.12
#